data_AF-A0A815WAS1-F1
#
_entry.id   AF-A0A815WAS1-F1
#
_cell.length_a   1.000
_cell.length_b   1.000
_cell.length_c   1.000
_cell.angle_alpha   90.00
_cell.angle_beta   90.00
_cell.angle_gamma   90.00
#
_symmetry.space_group_name_H-M   'P 1'
#
loop_
_entity.id
_entity.type
_entity.pdbx_description
1 polymer ?
#
loop_
_entity_poly.entity_id
_entity_poly.type
_entity_poly.pdbx_seq_one_letter_code
_entity_poly.pdbx_strand_id
1 'polypeptide(L)' 'VDNTQPSEVLVVSGAAGAVGTIAGQIAKKIRGAQKVIGIAGGQKKCDYLVNELGFDAAIDYKACQE' A
#
# COMPACT_ATOMS: atom_id res chain seq x y z
N VAL A 1 5.31 -8.57 -16.94
CA VAL A 1 4.33 -9.00 -15.91
C VAL A 1 3.81 -7.74 -15.26
N ASP A 2 2.69 -7.22 -15.74
CA ASP A 2 1.79 -6.39 -14.93
C ASP A 2 0.42 -6.33 -15.65
N ASN A 3 -0.50 -7.19 -15.22
CA ASN A 3 -1.89 -7.25 -15.70
C ASN A 3 -2.78 -7.09 -14.47
N THR A 4 -2.72 -5.92 -13.81
CA THR A 4 -3.57 -5.66 -12.65
C THR A 4 -5.01 -5.49 -13.13
N GLN A 5 -5.84 -6.48 -12.85
CA GLN A 5 -7.27 -6.39 -13.13
C GLN A 5 -7.93 -5.55 -12.03
N PRO A 6 -8.97 -4.77 -12.36
CA PRO A 6 -9.67 -3.93 -11.39
C PRO A 6 -10.31 -4.72 -10.24
N SER A 7 -10.52 -6.02 -10.39
CA SER A 7 -11.04 -6.91 -9.33
C SER A 7 -9.96 -7.55 -8.45
N GLU A 8 -8.69 -7.22 -8.64
CA GLU A 8 -7.58 -7.86 -7.90
C GLU A 8 -7.15 -7.05 -6.68
N VAL A 9 -6.57 -7.76 -5.72
CA VAL A 9 -5.97 -7.19 -4.51
C VAL A 9 -4.48 -7.01 -4.76
N LEU A 10 -3.99 -5.77 -4.64
CA LEU A 10 -2.57 -5.46 -4.81
C LEU A 10 -1.89 -5.32 -3.45
N VAL A 11 -0.78 -6.01 -3.26
CA VAL A 11 0.06 -5.91 -2.06
C VAL A 11 1.37 -5.23 -2.41
N VAL A 12 1.68 -4.14 -1.73
CA VAL A 12 2.90 -3.35 -1.96
C VAL A 12 3.84 -3.51 -0.77
N SER A 13 4.97 -4.17 -1.00
CA SER A 13 6.05 -4.22 -0.01
C SER A 13 6.77 -2.86 0.03
N GLY A 14 7.03 -2.34 1.24
CA GLY A 14 7.69 -1.04 1.40
C GLY A 14 6.84 0.14 0.90
N ALA A 15 5.53 0.08 1.12
CA ALA A 15 4.57 1.04 0.57
C ALA A 15 4.82 2.50 1.02
N ALA A 16 5.47 2.70 2.17
CA ALA A 16 5.84 4.03 2.68
C ALA A 16 7.10 4.63 2.02
N GLY A 17 7.73 3.94 1.06
CA GLY A 17 8.87 4.46 0.30
C GLY A 17 8.44 5.31 -0.91
N ALA A 18 9.37 6.06 -1.49
CA ALA A 18 9.11 6.92 -2.66
C ALA A 18 8.42 6.16 -3.81
N VAL A 19 8.87 4.94 -4.11
CA VAL A 19 8.27 4.10 -5.16
C VAL A 19 6.92 3.52 -4.73
N GLY A 20 6.81 3.06 -3.48
CA GLY A 20 5.60 2.41 -2.95
C GLY A 20 4.40 3.37 -2.86
N THR A 21 4.65 4.63 -2.50
CA THR A 21 3.62 5.66 -2.42
C THR A 21 3.06 5.99 -3.80
N ILE A 22 3.92 6.12 -4.81
CA ILE A 22 3.51 6.35 -6.20
C ILE A 22 2.79 5.12 -6.75
N ALA A 23 3.32 3.92 -6.52
CA ALA A 23 2.72 2.67 -6.98
C ALA A 23 1.31 2.46 -6.41
N GLY A 24 1.10 2.76 -5.11
CA GLY A 24 -0.22 2.71 -4.49
C GLY A 24 -1.21 3.69 -5.08
N GLN A 25 -0.78 4.93 -5.35
CA GLN A 25 -1.64 5.91 -6.01
C GLN A 25 -2.00 5.51 -7.43
N ILE A 26 -1.06 4.94 -8.19
CA ILE A 26 -1.32 4.41 -9.54
C ILE A 26 -2.30 3.23 -9.44
N ALA A 27 -2.09 2.30 -8.51
CA ALA A 27 -2.95 1.14 -8.31
C ALA A 27 -4.39 1.53 -7.98
N LYS A 28 -4.59 2.49 -7.05
CA LYS A 28 -5.92 2.98 -6.67
C LYS A 28 -6.55 3.89 -7.71
N LYS A 29 -5.86 4.96 -8.12
CA LYS A 29 -6.47 6.04 -8.92
C LYS A 29 -6.48 5.75 -10.41
N ILE A 30 -5.45 5.07 -10.92
CA ILE A 30 -5.29 4.85 -12.37
C ILE A 30 -5.80 3.47 -12.77
N ARG A 31 -5.47 2.44 -11.99
CA ARG A 31 -5.80 1.04 -12.33
C ARG A 31 -7.12 0.55 -11.74
N GLY A 32 -7.68 1.28 -10.76
CA GLY A 32 -8.94 0.91 -10.13
C GLY A 32 -8.88 -0.43 -9.40
N ALA A 33 -7.71 -0.79 -8.82
CA ALA A 33 -7.59 -1.99 -8.02
C ALA A 33 -8.59 -1.95 -6.86
N GLN A 34 -9.33 -3.04 -6.66
CA GLN A 34 -10.41 -3.11 -5.67
C GLN A 34 -9.89 -2.93 -4.24
N LYS A 35 -8.69 -3.46 -3.95
CA LYS A 35 -8.01 -3.27 -2.66
C LYS A 35 -6.52 -3.10 -2.85
N VAL A 36 -5.96 -2.13 -2.13
CA VAL A 36 -4.51 -1.92 -2.06
C VAL A 36 -4.04 -2.04 -0.61
N ILE A 37 -3.17 -3.02 -0.35
CA ILE A 37 -2.62 -3.32 0.97
C ILE A 37 -1.14 -2.94 0.97
N GLY A 38 -0.76 -2.01 1.83
CA GLY A 38 0.62 -1.56 1.96
C GLY A 38 1.34 -2.26 3.11
N ILE A 39 2.62 -2.56 2.97
CA ILE A 39 3.46 -3.04 4.07
C ILE A 39 4.48 -1.96 4.39
N ALA A 40 4.53 -1.50 5.64
CA ALA A 40 5.48 -0.49 6.10
C ALA A 40 6.04 -0.82 7.48
N GLY A 41 7.17 -0.20 7.82
CA GLY A 41 7.84 -0.41 9.10
C GLY A 41 7.71 0.83 9.97
N GLY A 42 6.84 0.78 10.96
CA GLY A 42 6.50 1.84 11.91
C GLY A 42 5.05 2.31 11.76
N GLN A 43 4.31 2.35 12.87
CA GLN A 43 2.87 2.65 12.89
C GLN A 43 2.54 4.00 12.23
N LYS A 44 3.38 5.02 12.45
CA LYS A 44 3.27 6.32 11.77
C LYS A 44 3.24 6.22 10.24
N LYS A 45 4.01 5.30 9.66
CA LYS A 45 4.05 5.08 8.20
C LYS A 45 2.81 4.34 7.71
N CYS A 46 2.30 3.39 8.50
CA CYS A 46 1.04 2.72 8.20
C CYS A 46 -0.15 3.70 8.23
N ASP A 47 -0.21 4.55 9.26
CA ASP A 47 -1.20 5.63 9.35
C ASP A 47 -1.12 6.59 8.17
N TYR A 48 0.09 6.98 7.75
CA TYR A 48 0.29 7.80 6.55
C TYR A 48 -0.27 7.13 5.28
N LEU A 49 -0.07 5.82 5.12
CA LEU A 49 -0.55 5.08 3.97
C LEU A 49 -2.08 5.00 3.90
N VAL A 50 -2.74 4.77 5.03
CA VAL A 50 -4.21 4.63 5.08
C VAL A 50 -4.88 6.00 5.04
N ASN A 51 -4.42 6.95 5.87
CA ASN A 51 -5.08 8.24 6.02
C ASN A 51 -4.72 9.25 4.93
N GLU A 52 -3.45 9.36 4.53
CA GLU A 52 -3.02 10.36 3.53
C GLU A 52 -3.01 9.80 2.11
N LEU A 53 -2.52 8.56 1.91
CA LEU A 53 -2.44 7.96 0.58
C LEU A 53 -3.70 7.20 0.16
N GLY A 54 -4.60 6.90 1.11
CA GLY A 54 -5.88 6.27 0.85
C GLY A 54 -5.79 4.77 0.53
N PHE A 55 -4.79 4.07 1.05
CA PHE A 55 -4.71 2.61 0.99
C PHE A 55 -5.86 1.98 1.79
N ASP A 56 -6.29 0.78 1.41
CA ASP A 56 -7.37 0.07 2.12
C ASP A 56 -6.88 -0.54 3.44
N ALA A 57 -5.63 -0.97 3.50
CA ALA A 57 -5.00 -1.45 4.71
C ALA A 57 -3.48 -1.22 4.67
N ALA A 58 -2.88 -1.09 5.85
CA ALA A 58 -1.43 -1.08 6.01
C ALA A 58 -0.99 -2.08 7.09
N ILE A 59 0.05 -2.85 6.80
CA ILE A 59 0.61 -3.86 7.71
C ILE A 59 1.94 -3.35 8.23
N ASP A 60 2.07 -3.33 9.55
CA ASP A 60 3.31 -3.01 10.23
C ASP A 60 4.15 -4.27 10.46
N TYR A 61 5.25 -4.43 9.73
CA TYR A 61 6.12 -5.61 9.91
C TYR A 61 7.18 -5.43 11.02
N LYS A 62 7.32 -4.21 11.56
CA LYS A 62 8.24 -3.91 12.66
C LYS A 62 7.59 -4.05 14.03
N ALA A 63 6.27 -4.10 14.12
CA ALA A 63 5.52 -4.34 15.35
C ALA A 63 5.80 -5.73 15.95
N CYS A 64 6.38 -6.65 15.17
CA CYS A 64 6.82 -7.97 15.62
C CYS A 64 8.32 -8.04 15.94
N GLN A 65 9.07 -6.92 15.87
CA GLN A 65 10.46 -6.86 16.36
C GLN A 65 10.45 -6.34 17.80
N GLU A 66 10.25 -7.26 18.74
CA GLU A 66 10.68 -7.11 20.14
C GLU A 66 12.20 -7.26 20.27
#